data_AF-A0A9D6T058-F1
#
_entry.id   AF-A0A9D6T058-F1
#
_cell.length_a   1.000
_cell.length_b   1.000
_cell.length_c   1.000
_cell.angle_alpha   90.00
_cell.angle_beta   90.00
_cell.angle_gamma   90.00
#
_symmetry.space_group_name_H-M   'P 1'
#
loop_
_entity.id
_entity.type
_entity.pdbx_description
1 polymer ?
#
loop_
_entity_poly.entity_id
_entity_poly.type
_entity_poly.pdbx_seq_one_letter_code
_entity_poly.pdbx_strand_id
1 'polypeptide(L)'
;MTTLERIPLPLRMLVYGVAFLGAVLVLLPWIFHQIDVRLPAVHVEIGWFRLAGVALFVISLALYLAASYVLTWRGKGAYVEFDPPKELVVTGPYRYVRNPVVTFLLGTMLGEAIGLSSTGILLMVCVFVVLVHLQISRMEEPALRKRFGRAYDEYCAHVPRWIPRVRPWQGP
;
A
#
# COMPACT_ATOMS: atom_id res chain seq x y z
N MET A 1 26.60 -15.03 -10.47
CA MET A 1 25.47 -15.68 -9.78
C MET A 1 25.53 -15.33 -8.30
N THR A 2 24.78 -14.33 -7.88
CA THR A 2 24.72 -13.90 -6.47
C THR A 2 23.90 -14.92 -5.66
N THR A 3 24.23 -15.13 -4.38
CA THR A 3 23.57 -16.06 -3.44
C THR A 3 22.03 -15.97 -3.42
N LEU A 4 21.45 -14.83 -3.79
CA LEU A 4 20.01 -14.59 -3.88
C LEU A 4 19.29 -15.31 -5.04
N GLU A 5 20.00 -15.70 -6.12
CA GLU A 5 19.38 -16.37 -7.28
C GLU A 5 19.07 -17.86 -7.04
N ARG A 6 19.63 -18.45 -5.98
CA ARG A 6 19.40 -19.87 -5.62
C ARG A 6 18.11 -20.09 -4.82
N ILE A 7 17.49 -19.03 -4.31
CA ILE A 7 16.28 -19.12 -3.49
C ILE A 7 15.05 -19.13 -4.42
N PRO A 8 14.09 -20.05 -4.24
CA PRO A 8 12.84 -20.05 -4.99
C PRO A 8 12.12 -18.70 -4.92
N LEU A 9 11.58 -18.22 -6.04
CA LEU A 9 10.87 -16.94 -6.13
C LEU A 9 9.79 -16.76 -5.04
N PRO A 10 8.95 -17.77 -4.70
CA PRO A 10 7.94 -17.64 -3.64
C PRO A 10 8.56 -17.37 -2.26
N LEU A 11 9.70 -17.99 -1.96
CA LEU A 11 10.39 -17.78 -0.68
C LEU A 11 11.02 -16.39 -0.62
N ARG A 12 11.58 -15.89 -1.71
CA ARG A 12 12.07 -14.51 -1.79
C ARG A 12 10.95 -13.49 -1.60
N MET A 13 9.81 -13.69 -2.26
CA MET A 13 8.63 -12.85 -2.09
C MET A 13 8.14 -12.83 -0.64
N LEU A 14 8.09 -14.00 0.00
CA LEU A 14 7.70 -14.11 1.40
C LEU A 14 8.67 -13.35 2.30
N VAL A 15 9.98 -13.58 2.14
CA VAL A 15 11.02 -12.90 2.94
C VAL A 15 10.95 -11.38 2.75
N TYR A 16 10.86 -10.90 1.51
CA TYR A 16 10.75 -9.46 1.26
C TYR A 16 9.43 -8.87 1.77
N GLY A 17 8.32 -9.59 1.61
CA GLY A 17 7.02 -9.16 2.11
C GLY A 17 6.99 -9.05 3.63
N VAL A 18 7.52 -10.07 4.34
CA VAL A 18 7.63 -10.06 5.81
C VAL A 18 8.58 -8.97 6.28
N ALA A 19 9.75 -8.82 5.64
CA ALA A 19 10.69 -7.76 5.98
C ALA A 19 10.10 -6.37 5.76
N PHE A 20 9.40 -6.16 4.64
CA PHE A 20 8.72 -4.90 4.33
C PHE A 20 7.62 -4.59 5.34
N LEU A 21 6.73 -5.55 5.62
CA LEU A 21 5.65 -5.34 6.59
C LEU A 21 6.21 -5.16 8.01
N GLY A 22 7.24 -5.90 8.41
CA GLY A 22 7.91 -5.69 9.69
C GLY A 22 8.56 -4.30 9.79
N ALA A 23 9.15 -3.81 8.70
CA ALA A 23 9.69 -2.46 8.67
C ALA A 23 8.57 -1.40 8.79
N VAL A 24 7.51 -1.51 8.00
CA VAL A 24 6.46 -0.49 7.86
C VAL A 24 5.44 -0.51 9.00
N LEU A 25 5.15 -1.68 9.59
CA LEU A 25 4.10 -1.87 10.61
C LEU A 25 4.67 -2.18 12.00
N VAL A 26 6.00 -2.22 12.17
CA VAL A 26 6.61 -2.43 13.49
C VAL A 26 7.78 -1.47 13.71
N LEU A 27 8.82 -1.56 12.89
CA LEU A 27 10.05 -0.76 13.11
C LEU A 27 9.81 0.74 12.98
N LEU A 28 9.22 1.19 11.85
CA LEU A 28 8.96 2.61 11.62
C LEU A 28 7.92 3.17 12.60
N PRO A 29 6.76 2.52 12.83
CA PRO A 29 5.82 2.98 13.85
C PRO A 29 6.48 3.10 15.22
N TRP A 30 7.31 2.14 15.62
CA TRP A 30 8.05 2.20 16.88
C TRP A 30 9.01 3.41 16.96
N ILE A 31 9.72 3.72 15.87
CA ILE A 31 10.59 4.90 15.78
C ILE A 31 9.77 6.18 15.89
N PHE A 32 8.68 6.30 15.14
CA PHE A 32 7.86 7.51 15.12
C PHE A 32 7.08 7.69 16.43
N HIS A 33 6.68 6.62 17.09
CA HIS A 33 6.06 6.66 18.41
C HIS A 33 6.99 7.23 19.50
N GLN A 34 8.31 7.22 19.28
CA GLN A 34 9.24 7.92 20.19
C GLN A 34 8.97 9.43 20.24
N ILE A 35 8.31 10.01 19.24
CA ILE A 35 7.89 11.43 19.27
C ILE A 35 6.86 11.64 20.38
N ASP A 36 5.85 10.78 20.49
CA ASP A 36 4.83 10.86 21.54
C ASP A 36 5.44 10.70 22.94
N VAL A 37 6.41 9.79 23.09
CA VAL A 37 7.12 9.54 24.35
C VAL A 37 7.99 10.74 24.75
N ARG A 38 8.71 11.33 23.79
CA ARG A 38 9.64 12.45 24.05
C ARG A 38 8.94 13.79 24.16
N LEU A 39 7.78 13.95 23.53
CA LEU A 39 6.99 15.17 23.49
C LEU A 39 5.54 14.86 23.92
N PRO A 40 5.28 14.64 25.23
CA PRO A 40 3.93 14.29 25.69
C PRO A 40 2.87 15.33 25.33
N ALA A 41 3.27 16.60 25.14
CA ALA A 41 2.38 17.68 24.72
C ALA A 41 1.75 17.49 23.33
N VAL A 42 2.33 16.64 22.47
CA VAL A 42 1.74 16.33 21.15
C VAL A 42 0.88 15.06 21.18
N HIS A 43 0.88 14.33 22.29
CA HIS A 43 0.05 13.13 22.44
C HIS A 43 -1.42 13.54 22.54
N VAL A 44 -2.27 12.92 21.72
CA VAL A 44 -3.71 13.15 21.76
C VAL A 44 -4.39 11.85 22.15
N GLU A 45 -5.00 11.83 23.32
CA GLU A 45 -5.79 10.67 23.74
C GLU A 45 -7.18 10.73 23.09
N ILE A 46 -7.48 9.73 22.26
CA ILE A 46 -8.70 9.68 21.45
C ILE A 46 -9.74 8.71 22.05
N GLY A 47 -9.50 8.15 23.24
CA GLY A 47 -10.44 7.31 23.98
C GLY A 47 -10.95 6.09 23.18
N TRP A 48 -12.27 5.86 23.19
CA TRP A 48 -12.89 4.71 22.53
C TRP A 48 -12.81 4.72 21.00
N PHE A 49 -12.51 5.88 20.39
CA PHE A 49 -12.27 5.96 18.93
C PHE A 49 -11.06 5.11 18.48
N ARG A 50 -10.17 4.72 19.41
CA ARG A 50 -9.11 3.72 19.17
C ARG A 50 -9.66 2.42 18.58
N LEU A 51 -10.85 1.98 18.98
CA LEU A 51 -11.48 0.76 18.45
C LEU A 51 -11.81 0.89 16.96
N ALA A 52 -12.21 2.08 16.51
CA ALA A 52 -12.40 2.34 15.08
C ALA A 52 -11.06 2.28 14.32
N GLY A 53 -9.98 2.75 14.94
CA GLY A 53 -8.62 2.60 14.41
C GLY A 53 -8.19 1.14 14.25
N VAL A 54 -8.40 0.32 15.28
CA VAL A 54 -8.11 -1.13 15.22
C VAL A 54 -8.97 -1.82 14.14
N ALA A 55 -10.26 -1.50 14.05
CA ALA A 55 -11.12 -2.03 12.99
C ALA A 55 -10.63 -1.63 11.60
N LEU A 56 -10.25 -0.37 11.41
CA LEU A 56 -9.68 0.13 10.16
C LEU A 56 -8.37 -0.59 9.82
N PHE A 57 -7.49 -0.82 10.80
CA PHE A 57 -6.24 -1.56 10.63
C PHE A 57 -6.50 -2.97 10.11
N VAL A 58 -7.36 -3.74 10.79
CA VAL A 58 -7.63 -5.14 10.44
C VAL A 58 -8.27 -5.26 9.05
N ILE A 59 -9.29 -4.43 8.77
CA ILE A 59 -9.99 -4.44 7.48
C ILE A 59 -9.03 -4.04 6.36
N SER A 60 -8.25 -2.97 6.55
CA SER A 60 -7.32 -2.49 5.52
C SER A 60 -6.19 -3.48 5.29
N LEU A 61 -5.67 -4.13 6.32
CA LEU A 61 -4.62 -5.14 6.18
C LEU A 61 -5.14 -6.36 5.39
N ALA A 62 -6.36 -6.81 5.66
CA ALA A 62 -6.98 -7.90 4.90
C ALA A 62 -7.15 -7.51 3.42
N LEU A 63 -7.60 -6.29 3.13
CA LEU A 63 -7.76 -5.77 1.77
C LEU A 63 -6.41 -5.58 1.06
N TYR A 64 -5.37 -5.15 1.78
CA TYR A 64 -3.99 -5.07 1.27
C TYR A 64 -3.48 -6.44 0.81
N LEU A 65 -3.66 -7.47 1.65
CA LEU A 65 -3.22 -8.83 1.32
C LEU A 65 -4.01 -9.37 0.12
N ALA A 66 -5.33 -9.16 0.09
CA ALA A 66 -6.18 -9.56 -1.03
C ALA A 66 -5.79 -8.86 -2.34
N ALA A 67 -5.55 -7.54 -2.32
CA ALA A 67 -5.13 -6.77 -3.49
C ALA A 67 -3.73 -7.18 -3.99
N SER A 68 -2.81 -7.48 -3.08
CA SER A 68 -1.46 -7.96 -3.39
C SER A 68 -1.51 -9.35 -4.03
N TYR A 69 -2.38 -10.23 -3.53
CA TYR A 69 -2.63 -11.54 -4.13
C TYR A 69 -3.19 -11.42 -5.55
N VAL A 70 -4.23 -10.60 -5.75
CA VAL A 70 -4.83 -10.38 -7.08
C VAL A 70 -3.80 -9.87 -8.07
N LEU A 71 -2.95 -8.91 -7.68
CA LEU A 71 -1.92 -8.39 -8.55
C LEU A 71 -0.88 -9.44 -8.91
N THR A 72 -0.40 -10.21 -7.94
CA THR A 72 0.62 -11.24 -8.16
C THR A 72 0.10 -12.32 -9.11
N TRP A 73 -1.14 -12.75 -8.88
CA TRP A 73 -1.78 -13.81 -9.67
C TRP A 73 -2.19 -13.35 -11.06
N ARG A 74 -2.86 -12.19 -11.17
CA ARG A 74 -3.40 -11.67 -12.46
C ARG A 74 -2.37 -10.90 -13.27
N GLY A 75 -1.42 -10.24 -12.61
CA GLY A 75 -0.36 -9.47 -13.27
C GLY A 75 0.79 -10.34 -13.78
N LYS A 76 0.82 -11.64 -13.44
CA LYS A 76 1.89 -12.59 -13.80
C LYS A 76 3.28 -12.06 -13.46
N GLY A 77 3.41 -11.41 -12.30
CA GLY A 77 4.62 -10.78 -11.80
C GLY A 77 4.46 -10.31 -10.36
N ALA A 78 5.57 -10.05 -9.67
CA ALA A 78 5.60 -9.64 -8.26
C ALA A 78 5.50 -8.11 -8.08
N TYR A 79 5.15 -7.64 -6.87
CA TYR A 79 5.36 -6.25 -6.43
C TYR A 79 6.86 -5.92 -6.22
N VAL A 80 7.75 -6.46 -7.03
CA VAL A 80 9.20 -6.28 -6.88
C VAL A 80 9.76 -5.86 -8.23
N GLU A 81 10.63 -4.85 -8.22
CA GLU A 81 11.33 -4.33 -9.41
C GLU A 81 11.97 -5.43 -10.27
N PHE A 82 12.25 -6.60 -9.67
CA PHE A 82 12.84 -7.75 -10.34
C PHE A 82 11.85 -8.60 -11.17
N ASP A 83 10.53 -8.39 -11.10
CA ASP A 83 9.54 -9.07 -11.98
C ASP A 83 8.24 -8.24 -12.15
N PRO A 84 8.28 -7.12 -12.89
CA PRO A 84 7.15 -6.19 -13.00
C PRO A 84 5.98 -6.81 -13.79
N PRO A 85 4.70 -6.56 -13.39
CA PRO A 85 3.51 -7.18 -13.98
C PRO A 85 3.48 -7.14 -15.51
N LYS A 86 3.35 -8.30 -16.15
CA LYS A 86 3.38 -8.46 -17.61
C LYS A 86 2.09 -8.06 -18.28
N GLU A 87 1.00 -8.10 -17.53
CA GLU A 87 -0.35 -7.75 -17.98
C GLU A 87 -0.91 -6.62 -17.13
N LEU A 88 -1.69 -5.74 -17.76
CA LEU A 88 -2.37 -4.66 -17.06
C LEU A 88 -3.53 -5.25 -16.23
N VAL A 89 -3.44 -5.16 -14.90
CA VAL A 89 -4.46 -5.70 -14.00
C VAL A 89 -5.59 -4.68 -13.79
N VAL A 90 -6.75 -4.98 -14.36
CA VAL A 90 -7.99 -4.16 -14.25
C VAL A 90 -9.16 -4.97 -13.65
N THR A 91 -8.85 -5.95 -12.80
CA THR A 91 -9.82 -6.86 -12.19
C THR A 91 -9.82 -6.77 -10.67
N GLY A 92 -10.95 -7.12 -10.04
CA GLY A 92 -11.08 -7.10 -8.59
C GLY A 92 -10.95 -5.67 -8.02
N PRO A 93 -10.11 -5.43 -7.00
CA PRO A 93 -9.98 -4.11 -6.36
C PRO A 93 -9.47 -3.03 -7.32
N TYR A 94 -8.73 -3.43 -8.37
CA TYR A 94 -8.24 -2.53 -9.43
C TYR A 94 -9.37 -1.89 -10.26
N ARG A 95 -10.60 -2.40 -10.20
CA ARG A 95 -11.76 -1.75 -10.84
C ARG A 95 -12.28 -0.53 -10.07
N TYR A 96 -11.89 -0.40 -8.80
CA TYR A 96 -12.38 0.65 -7.90
C TYR A 96 -11.35 1.76 -7.70
N VAL A 97 -10.08 1.41 -7.58
CA VAL A 97 -8.95 2.34 -7.43
C VAL A 97 -7.75 1.74 -8.13
N ARG A 98 -6.93 2.57 -8.78
CA ARG A 98 -5.82 2.04 -9.60
C ARG A 98 -4.60 1.60 -8.79
N ASN A 99 -4.44 2.10 -7.57
CA ASN A 99 -3.36 1.72 -6.64
C ASN A 99 -3.91 1.11 -5.34
N PRO A 100 -4.65 -0.02 -5.39
CA PRO A 100 -5.33 -0.57 -4.22
C PRO A 100 -4.36 -1.05 -3.14
N VAL A 101 -3.22 -1.65 -3.53
CA VAL A 101 -2.19 -2.11 -2.58
C VAL A 101 -1.70 -0.96 -1.70
N VAL A 102 -1.27 0.15 -2.32
CA VAL A 102 -0.81 1.33 -1.58
C VAL A 102 -1.94 1.97 -0.77
N THR A 103 -3.16 2.04 -1.34
CA THR A 103 -4.32 2.63 -0.66
C THR A 103 -4.66 1.87 0.63
N PHE A 104 -4.67 0.54 0.58
CA PHE A 104 -4.96 -0.29 1.75
C PHE A 104 -3.80 -0.37 2.74
N LEU A 105 -2.54 -0.27 2.27
CA LEU A 105 -1.39 -0.12 3.16
C LEU A 105 -1.47 1.20 3.95
N LEU A 106 -1.77 2.32 3.29
CA LEU A 106 -1.98 3.61 3.96
C LEU A 106 -3.15 3.56 4.94
N GLY A 107 -4.25 2.89 4.57
CA GLY A 107 -5.38 2.65 5.49
C GLY A 107 -4.98 1.83 6.72
N THR A 108 -4.11 0.84 6.54
CA THR A 108 -3.55 0.03 7.64
C THR A 108 -2.73 0.91 8.58
N MET A 109 -1.80 1.69 8.05
CA MET A 109 -0.95 2.60 8.85
C MET A 109 -1.78 3.69 9.55
N LEU A 110 -2.84 4.19 8.91
CA LEU A 110 -3.76 5.15 9.53
C LEU A 110 -4.56 4.50 10.68
N GLY A 111 -5.04 3.27 10.48
CA GLY A 111 -5.68 2.49 11.53
C GLY A 111 -4.76 2.26 12.73
N GLU A 112 -3.48 1.98 12.48
CA GLU A 112 -2.44 1.87 13.51
C GLU A 112 -2.25 3.19 14.28
N ALA A 113 -2.12 4.32 13.57
CA ALA A 113 -1.99 5.64 14.18
C ALA A 113 -3.15 5.97 15.12
N ILE A 114 -4.39 5.69 14.68
CA ILE A 114 -5.60 5.93 15.48
C ILE A 114 -5.70 4.95 16.64
N GLY A 115 -5.46 3.66 16.38
CA GLY A 115 -5.56 2.58 17.38
C GLY A 115 -4.58 2.75 18.54
N LEU A 116 -3.36 3.20 18.23
CA LEU A 116 -2.33 3.54 19.22
C LEU A 116 -2.43 4.98 19.72
N SER A 117 -3.30 5.81 19.13
CA SER A 117 -3.42 7.24 19.42
C SER A 117 -2.07 7.95 19.41
N SER A 118 -1.30 7.71 18.36
CA SER A 118 0.04 8.23 18.21
C SER A 118 0.08 9.30 17.13
N THR A 119 0.40 10.52 17.55
CA THR A 119 0.62 11.66 16.66
C THR A 119 1.89 11.46 15.84
N GLY A 120 2.90 10.81 16.42
CA GLY A 120 4.12 10.44 15.70
C GLY A 120 3.84 9.48 14.54
N ILE A 121 3.06 8.42 14.76
CA ILE A 121 2.66 7.49 13.69
C ILE A 121 1.77 8.21 12.66
N LEU A 122 0.89 9.13 13.09
CA LEU A 122 0.11 9.94 12.14
C LEU A 122 1.01 10.79 11.23
N LEU A 123 2.06 11.41 11.78
CA LEU A 123 3.06 12.13 11.00
C LEU A 123 3.75 11.20 10.00
N MET A 124 4.12 9.98 10.41
CA MET A 124 4.67 8.96 9.53
C MET A 124 3.74 8.69 8.33
N VAL A 125 2.44 8.52 8.57
CA VAL A 125 1.43 8.31 7.52
C VAL A 125 1.42 9.48 6.54
N CYS A 126 1.42 10.73 7.03
CA CYS A 126 1.46 11.92 6.19
C CYS A 126 2.71 11.96 5.29
N VAL A 127 3.88 11.62 5.84
CA VAL A 127 5.12 11.51 5.05
C VAL A 127 4.99 10.43 3.98
N PHE A 128 4.48 9.26 4.34
CA PHE A 128 4.29 8.16 3.39
C PHE A 128 3.34 8.53 2.26
N VAL A 129 2.22 9.21 2.54
CA VAL A 129 1.28 9.70 1.52
C VAL A 129 1.99 10.54 0.47
N VAL A 130 2.86 11.46 0.89
CA VAL A 130 3.62 12.32 -0.03
C VAL A 130 4.63 11.49 -0.84
N LEU A 131 5.40 10.62 -0.18
CA LEU A 131 6.42 9.80 -0.84
C LEU A 131 5.81 8.86 -1.89
N VAL A 132 4.77 8.11 -1.52
CA VAL A 132 4.11 7.18 -2.46
C VAL A 132 3.38 7.94 -3.57
N HIS A 133 2.85 9.13 -3.29
CA HIS A 133 2.27 9.97 -4.34
C HIS A 133 3.30 10.38 -5.39
N LEU A 134 4.48 10.81 -4.94
CA LEU A 134 5.58 11.18 -5.83
C LEU A 134 6.11 9.97 -6.60
N GLN A 135 6.32 8.84 -5.94
CA GLN A 135 6.75 7.59 -6.58
C GLN A 135 5.75 7.16 -7.67
N ILE A 136 4.46 7.08 -7.34
CA ILE A 136 3.44 6.65 -8.30
C ILE A 136 3.34 7.63 -9.46
N SER A 137 3.18 8.92 -9.19
CA SER A 137 2.95 9.91 -10.25
C SER A 137 4.15 10.16 -11.16
N ARG A 138 5.39 10.06 -10.63
CA ARG A 138 6.61 10.41 -11.38
C ARG A 138 7.34 9.21 -11.95
N MET A 139 7.15 8.02 -11.39
CA MET A 139 7.89 6.83 -11.82
C MET A 139 6.94 5.75 -12.33
N GLU A 140 5.96 5.35 -11.52
CA GLU A 140 5.10 4.19 -11.84
C GLU A 140 4.16 4.49 -13.01
N GLU A 141 3.38 5.56 -12.94
CA GLU A 141 2.40 5.86 -14.00
C GLU A 141 3.04 6.19 -15.35
N PRO A 142 4.16 6.95 -15.43
CA PRO A 142 4.89 7.10 -16.68
C PRO A 142 5.43 5.78 -17.24
N ALA A 143 5.94 4.89 -16.38
CA ALA A 143 6.40 3.56 -16.80
C ALA A 143 5.25 2.69 -17.31
N LEU A 144 4.09 2.71 -16.64
CA LEU A 144 2.88 1.99 -17.06
C LEU A 144 2.32 2.54 -18.37
N ARG A 145 2.30 3.87 -18.56
CA ARG A 145 1.94 4.49 -19.85
C ARG A 145 2.87 4.05 -20.97
N LYS A 146 4.19 4.07 -20.73
CA LYS A 146 5.19 3.61 -21.72
C LYS A 146 4.98 2.14 -22.08
N ARG A 147 4.58 1.30 -21.12
CA ARG A 147 4.42 -0.15 -21.31
C ARG A 147 3.10 -0.54 -21.97
N PHE A 148 1.98 0.08 -21.57
CA PHE A 148 0.63 -0.35 -21.93
C PHE A 148 -0.12 0.64 -22.83
N GLY A 149 0.43 1.85 -23.04
CA GLY A 149 -0.11 2.85 -23.96
C GLY A 149 -1.59 3.17 -23.73
N ARG A 150 -2.37 3.17 -24.81
CA ARG A 150 -3.79 3.55 -24.81
C ARG A 150 -4.64 2.76 -23.81
N ALA A 151 -4.36 1.48 -23.60
CA ALA A 151 -5.13 0.67 -22.65
C ALA A 151 -5.00 1.21 -21.20
N TYR A 152 -3.82 1.71 -20.85
CA TYR A 152 -3.60 2.32 -19.54
C TYR A 152 -4.17 3.73 -19.44
N ASP A 153 -4.14 4.50 -20.54
CA ASP A 153 -4.77 5.82 -20.59
C ASP A 153 -6.30 5.71 -20.41
N GLU A 154 -6.93 4.75 -21.07
CA GLU A 154 -8.36 4.46 -20.92
C GLU A 154 -8.70 4.03 -19.48
N TYR A 155 -7.89 3.15 -18.90
CA TYR A 155 -8.04 2.76 -17.50
C TYR A 155 -7.93 3.97 -16.55
N CYS A 156 -6.94 4.84 -16.77
CA CYS A 156 -6.74 6.06 -15.99
C CYS A 156 -7.90 7.07 -16.10
N ALA A 157 -8.60 7.09 -17.25
CA ALA A 157 -9.75 7.96 -17.45
C ALA A 157 -10.98 7.53 -16.63
N HIS A 158 -11.08 6.24 -16.29
CA HIS A 158 -12.24 5.68 -15.61
C HIS A 158 -12.01 5.28 -14.15
N VAL A 159 -10.76 5.02 -13.76
CA VAL A 159 -10.41 4.54 -12.43
C VAL A 159 -9.52 5.55 -11.70
N PRO A 160 -9.99 6.12 -10.57
CA PRO A 160 -9.27 7.15 -9.83
C PRO A 160 -7.98 6.61 -9.20
N ARG A 161 -7.05 7.54 -8.91
CA ARG A 161 -5.73 7.20 -8.36
C ARG A 161 -5.78 6.64 -6.94
N TRP A 162 -6.58 7.26 -6.06
CA TRP A 162 -6.51 7.06 -4.61
C TRP A 162 -7.84 6.71 -3.95
N ILE A 163 -8.91 7.41 -4.31
CA ILE A 163 -10.20 7.25 -3.64
C ILE A 163 -10.99 6.17 -4.39
N PRO A 164 -11.31 5.02 -3.77
CA PRO A 164 -12.08 3.98 -4.44
C PRO A 164 -13.45 4.47 -4.90
N ARG A 165 -13.83 4.08 -6.11
CA ARG A 165 -15.21 4.24 -6.59
C ARG A 165 -16.15 3.38 -5.75
N VAL A 166 -17.42 3.74 -5.71
CA VAL A 166 -18.47 2.90 -5.11
C VAL A 166 -18.85 1.73 -6.04
N ARG A 167 -18.80 1.96 -7.36
CA ARG A 167 -19.12 0.95 -8.38
C ARG A 167 -17.88 0.61 -9.19
N PRO A 168 -17.65 -0.67 -9.50
CA PRO A 168 -16.48 -1.08 -10.27
C PRO A 168 -16.58 -0.55 -11.69
N TRP A 169 -15.45 -0.15 -12.26
CA TRP A 169 -15.34 0.00 -13.71
C TRP A 169 -15.53 -1.36 -14.37
N GLN A 170 -16.44 -1.44 -15.34
CA GLN A 170 -16.74 -2.68 -16.05
C GLN A 170 -15.65 -3.00 -17.09
N GLY A 171 -14.93 -1.98 -17.57
CA GLY A 171 -13.94 -2.14 -18.64
C GLY A 171 -14.56 -2.58 -19.98
N PRO A 172 -13.76 -2.62 -21.05
CA PRO A 172 -14.01 -3.52 -22.17
C PRO A 172 -13.88 -5.00 -21.75
#